data_AF-A0A9D1G8Y4-F1
#
_entry.id   AF-A0A9D1G8Y4-F1
#
_cell.length_a   1.000
_cell.length_b   1.000
_cell.length_c   1.000
_cell.angle_alpha   90.00
_cell.angle_beta   90.00
_cell.angle_gamma   90.00
#
_symmetry.space_group_name_H-M   'P 1'
#
loop_
_entity.id
_entity.type
_entity.pdbx_description
1 polymer ?
#
loop_
_entity_poly.entity_id
_entity_poly.type
_entity_poly.pdbx_seq_one_letter_code
_entity_poly.pdbx_strand_id
1 'polypeptide(L)'
;MKLKLSNILQIVAAFFAILAIVCLFLPGVSATQDFMGVPVTMSISLIGLVFGGGPIKASGSAGGTSANQSMDYKGGMSIFGLLAFILLVVAIVLAIVAIVMKKSNLLIPAGAVAVVAGICVLLVMVAGTASEGTAFKDIMDLYNFKLGIGSILFAVSAILGGGLLVASKVMDTK
;
A
#
# COMPACT_ATOMS: atom_id res chain seq x y z
N MET A 1 30.75 8.95 -18.84
CA MET A 1 29.35 9.42 -18.83
C MET A 1 29.03 9.98 -17.45
N LYS A 2 28.81 11.29 -17.29
CA LYS A 2 28.36 11.86 -16.02
C LYS A 2 26.86 11.58 -15.87
N LEU A 3 26.47 10.72 -14.93
CA LEU A 3 25.05 10.53 -14.61
C LEU A 3 24.49 11.87 -14.12
N LYS A 4 23.50 12.41 -14.83
CA LYS A 4 22.75 13.56 -14.36
C LYS A 4 22.00 13.15 -13.08
N LEU A 5 21.98 14.03 -12.10
CA LEU A 5 21.31 13.80 -10.81
C LEU A 5 19.82 13.42 -11.01
N SER A 6 19.17 13.95 -12.05
CA SER A 6 17.81 13.55 -12.46
C SER A 6 17.66 12.05 -12.74
N ASN A 7 18.64 11.43 -13.41
CA ASN A 7 18.62 9.99 -13.69
C ASN A 7 18.74 9.15 -12.40
N ILE A 8 19.51 9.63 -11.43
CA ILE A 8 19.65 8.96 -10.13
C ILE A 8 18.31 9.03 -9.38
N LEU A 9 17.66 10.20 -9.35
CA LEU A 9 16.35 10.34 -8.70
C LEU A 9 15.28 9.48 -9.35
N GLN A 10 15.28 9.32 -10.68
CA GLN A 10 14.36 8.42 -11.38
C GLN A 10 14.59 6.95 -11.04
N ILE A 11 15.85 6.52 -10.92
CA ILE A 11 16.20 5.15 -10.50
C ILE A 11 15.74 4.90 -9.06
N VAL A 12 15.98 5.84 -8.15
CA VAL A 12 15.55 5.72 -6.76
C VAL A 12 14.02 5.72 -6.67
N ALA A 13 13.32 6.55 -7.44
CA ALA A 13 11.86 6.53 -7.53
C ALA A 13 11.32 5.18 -8.02
N ALA A 14 11.97 4.57 -9.02
CA ALA A 14 11.60 3.25 -9.51
C ALA A 14 11.77 2.17 -8.43
N PHE A 15 12.84 2.25 -7.62
CA PHE A 15 13.03 1.34 -6.49
C PHE A 15 11.92 1.47 -5.45
N PHE A 16 11.50 2.70 -5.13
CA PHE A 16 10.37 2.94 -4.24
C PHE A 16 9.02 2.46 -4.81
N ALA A 17 8.83 2.54 -6.14
CA ALA A 17 7.64 1.98 -6.78
C ALA A 17 7.60 0.44 -6.66
N ILE A 18 8.73 -0.23 -6.87
CA ILE A 18 8.85 -1.68 -6.66
C ILE A 18 8.59 -2.02 -5.18
N LEU A 19 9.15 -1.26 -4.26
CA LEU A 19 8.93 -1.44 -2.83
C LEU A 19 7.44 -1.31 -2.47
N ALA A 20 6.74 -0.30 -3.00
CA ALA A 20 5.30 -0.14 -2.82
C ALA A 20 4.51 -1.36 -3.33
N ILE A 21 4.88 -1.94 -4.48
CA ILE A 21 4.24 -3.16 -5.00
C ILE A 21 4.47 -4.33 -4.04
N VAL A 22 5.69 -4.51 -3.51
CA VAL A 22 5.98 -5.57 -2.54
C VAL A 22 5.20 -5.37 -1.24
N CYS A 23 5.02 -4.12 -0.80
CA CYS A 23 4.23 -3.79 0.39
C CYS A 23 2.75 -4.16 0.28
N LEU A 24 2.20 -4.40 -0.92
CA LEU A 24 0.84 -4.92 -1.09
C LEU A 24 0.69 -6.32 -0.46
N PHE A 25 1.76 -7.11 -0.41
CA PHE A 25 1.75 -8.45 0.17
C PHE A 25 2.01 -8.46 1.69
N LEU A 26 2.39 -7.32 2.26
CA LEU A 26 2.60 -7.16 3.70
C LEU A 26 1.26 -6.92 4.42
N PRO A 27 1.22 -7.08 5.76
CA PRO A 27 0.04 -6.75 6.56
C PRO A 27 -0.43 -5.32 6.33
N GLY A 28 -1.61 -5.15 5.73
CA GLY A 28 -2.25 -3.86 5.55
C GLY A 28 -2.99 -3.40 6.82
N VAL A 29 -3.57 -4.36 7.57
CA VAL A 29 -4.08 -4.14 8.93
C VAL A 29 -3.69 -5.29 9.84
N SER A 30 -3.52 -5.01 11.13
CA SER A 30 -3.19 -6.00 12.15
C SER A 30 -3.84 -5.68 13.48
N ALA A 31 -4.32 -6.70 14.19
CA ALA A 31 -4.84 -6.63 15.55
C ALA A 31 -4.18 -7.71 16.39
N THR A 32 -3.94 -7.43 17.67
CA THR A 32 -3.59 -8.46 18.65
C THR A 32 -4.82 -8.69 19.51
N GLN A 33 -5.34 -9.92 19.48
CA GLN A 33 -6.47 -10.34 20.30
C GLN A 33 -5.99 -11.40 21.29
N ASP A 34 -6.48 -11.33 22.52
CA ASP A 34 -6.21 -12.34 23.53
C ASP A 34 -7.26 -13.45 23.40
N PHE A 35 -6.83 -14.63 22.94
CA PHE A 35 -7.67 -15.82 22.92
C PHE A 35 -7.26 -16.73 24.06
N MET A 36 -8.10 -16.83 25.09
CA MET A 36 -7.91 -17.73 26.23
C MET A 36 -6.55 -17.54 26.96
N GLY A 37 -6.10 -16.29 27.13
CA GLY A 37 -4.84 -15.95 27.82
C GLY A 37 -3.59 -16.03 26.92
N VAL A 38 -3.78 -16.23 25.61
CA VAL A 38 -2.72 -16.31 24.61
C VAL A 38 -2.88 -15.15 23.63
N PRO A 39 -1.89 -14.26 23.49
CA PRO A 39 -1.94 -13.20 22.49
C PRO A 39 -1.82 -13.81 21.09
N VAL A 40 -2.85 -13.59 20.26
CA VAL A 40 -2.90 -13.97 18.85
C VAL A 40 -2.91 -12.70 18.01
N THR A 41 -1.92 -12.56 17.13
CA THR A 41 -1.89 -11.49 16.14
C THR A 41 -2.64 -11.93 14.89
N MET A 42 -3.73 -11.24 14.59
CA MET A 42 -4.50 -11.36 13.35
C MET A 42 -4.02 -10.29 12.38
N SER A 43 -3.68 -10.66 11.15
CA SER A 43 -3.26 -9.71 10.13
C SER A 43 -3.88 -10.02 8.78
N ILE A 44 -4.31 -8.98 8.09
CA ILE A 44 -4.86 -9.05 6.73
C ILE A 44 -3.89 -8.31 5.82
N SER A 45 -3.48 -8.96 4.73
CA SER A 45 -2.59 -8.34 3.74
C SER A 45 -3.24 -7.13 3.07
N LEU A 46 -2.44 -6.16 2.65
CA LEU A 46 -2.94 -4.96 1.98
C LEU A 46 -3.69 -5.31 0.68
N ILE A 47 -3.18 -6.27 -0.09
CA ILE A 47 -3.85 -6.82 -1.27
C ILE A 47 -5.21 -7.48 -0.92
N GLY A 48 -5.29 -8.15 0.23
CA GLY A 48 -6.53 -8.75 0.72
C GLY A 48 -7.59 -7.72 1.08
N LEU A 49 -7.17 -6.56 1.59
CA LEU A 49 -8.05 -5.41 1.87
C LEU A 49 -8.49 -4.69 0.58
N VAL A 50 -7.60 -4.64 -0.42
CA VAL A 50 -7.86 -4.02 -1.73
C VAL A 50 -8.87 -4.83 -2.56
N PHE A 51 -8.83 -6.16 -2.50
CA PHE A 51 -9.69 -7.03 -3.31
C PHE A 51 -10.83 -7.70 -2.53
N GLY A 52 -10.94 -7.45 -1.22
CA GLY A 52 -11.96 -8.10 -0.38
C GLY A 52 -11.76 -9.61 -0.25
N GLY A 53 -10.53 -10.09 -0.42
CA GLY A 53 -10.23 -11.52 -0.54
C GLY A 53 -8.75 -11.81 -0.32
N GLY A 54 -8.42 -12.75 0.58
CA GLY A 54 -7.03 -13.20 0.77
C GLY A 54 -6.77 -13.89 2.12
N PRO A 55 -5.57 -14.43 2.36
CA PRO A 55 -5.29 -15.14 3.60
C PRO A 55 -5.20 -14.17 4.80
N ILE A 56 -6.06 -14.36 5.81
CA ILE A 56 -5.84 -13.85 7.17
C ILE A 56 -4.76 -14.71 7.80
N LYS A 57 -3.68 -14.08 8.24
CA LYS A 57 -2.65 -14.76 9.02
C LYS A 57 -2.94 -14.55 10.50
N ALA A 58 -3.23 -15.63 11.20
CA ALA A 58 -3.33 -15.68 12.65
C ALA A 58 -2.06 -16.34 13.20
N SER A 59 -1.32 -15.61 14.03
CA SER A 59 -0.11 -16.08 14.69
C SER A 59 -0.30 -15.96 16.19
N GLY A 60 -0.39 -17.10 16.88
CA GLY A 60 -0.41 -17.17 18.35
C GLY A 60 0.80 -17.95 18.86
N SER A 61 1.34 -17.55 20.01
CA SER A 61 2.41 -18.30 20.70
C SER A 61 1.95 -18.66 22.10
N ALA A 62 1.68 -19.94 22.33
CA ALA A 62 1.36 -20.48 23.64
C ALA A 62 2.47 -21.46 24.05
N GLY A 63 3.15 -21.17 25.17
CA GLY A 63 4.03 -22.13 25.83
C GLY A 63 5.15 -22.75 24.97
N GLY A 64 5.71 -22.02 23.99
CA GLY A 64 6.79 -22.51 23.13
C GLY A 64 6.34 -23.12 21.79
N THR A 65 5.03 -23.20 21.55
CA THR A 65 4.46 -23.61 20.26
C THR A 65 3.84 -22.42 19.53
N SER A 66 4.36 -22.10 18.35
CA SER A 66 3.79 -21.09 17.44
C SER A 66 2.76 -21.75 16.52
N ALA A 67 1.49 -21.33 16.62
CA ALA A 67 0.45 -21.74 15.70
C ALA A 67 0.26 -20.66 14.63
N ASN A 68 0.65 -20.99 13.39
CA ASN A 68 0.35 -20.17 12.22
C ASN A 68 -0.86 -20.79 11.51
N GLN A 69 -2.01 -20.12 11.61
CA GLN A 69 -3.23 -20.52 10.92
C GLN A 69 -3.50 -19.48 9.82
N SER A 70 -3.71 -19.96 8.59
CA SER A 70 -4.22 -19.14 7.49
C SER A 70 -5.68 -19.44 7.27
N MET A 71 -6.54 -18.44 7.42
CA MET A 71 -7.97 -18.55 7.08
C MET A 71 -8.26 -17.66 5.87
N ASP A 72 -9.18 -18.07 5.00
CA ASP A 72 -9.60 -17.20 3.89
C ASP A 72 -10.44 -16.03 4.41
N TYR A 73 -9.94 -14.80 4.23
CA TYR A 73 -10.72 -13.58 4.36
C TYR A 73 -11.69 -13.53 3.19
N LYS A 74 -12.98 -13.70 3.48
CA LYS A 74 -14.09 -13.31 2.59
C LYS A 74 -14.78 -12.07 3.17
N GLY A 75 -14.03 -11.00 3.34
CA GLY A 75 -14.55 -9.76 3.94
C GLY A 75 -14.69 -8.62 2.94
N GLY A 76 -15.03 -7.46 3.49
CA GLY A 76 -15.24 -6.23 2.71
C GLY A 76 -14.04 -5.76 1.92
N MET A 77 -14.31 -5.15 0.78
CA MET A 77 -13.32 -4.44 -0.01
C MET A 77 -13.19 -2.99 0.48
N SER A 78 -11.97 -2.51 0.69
CA SER A 78 -11.73 -1.09 0.93
C SER A 78 -11.74 -0.31 -0.38
N ILE A 79 -12.69 0.62 -0.54
CA ILE A 79 -12.78 1.49 -1.71
C ILE A 79 -11.53 2.36 -1.85
N PHE A 80 -11.02 2.88 -0.74
CA PHE A 80 -9.78 3.66 -0.73
C PHE A 80 -8.54 2.81 -1.07
N GLY A 81 -8.52 1.54 -0.63
CA GLY A 81 -7.49 0.59 -1.05
C GLY A 81 -7.53 0.33 -2.56
N LEU A 82 -8.73 0.10 -3.12
CA LEU A 82 -8.92 -0.11 -4.55
C LEU A 82 -8.56 1.14 -5.38
N LEU A 83 -8.98 2.33 -4.94
CA LEU A 83 -8.58 3.59 -5.55
C LEU A 83 -7.06 3.77 -5.53
N ALA A 84 -6.41 3.51 -4.40
CA ALA A 84 -4.97 3.61 -4.29
C ALA A 84 -4.24 2.65 -5.25
N PHE A 85 -4.75 1.42 -5.39
CA PHE A 85 -4.18 0.44 -6.33
C PHE A 85 -4.32 0.91 -7.78
N ILE A 86 -5.51 1.37 -8.19
CA ILE A 86 -5.75 1.88 -9.54
C ILE A 86 -4.86 3.10 -9.82
N LEU A 87 -4.79 4.05 -8.89
CA LEU A 87 -3.95 5.24 -9.03
C LEU A 87 -2.46 4.88 -9.13
N LEU A 88 -1.98 3.90 -8.36
CA LEU A 88 -0.61 3.41 -8.46
C LEU A 88 -0.32 2.84 -9.86
N VAL A 89 -1.21 2.00 -10.39
CA VAL A 89 -1.07 1.44 -11.75
C VAL A 89 -1.05 2.56 -12.79
N VAL A 90 -1.95 3.53 -12.69
CA VAL A 90 -1.97 4.70 -13.58
C VAL A 90 -0.67 5.49 -13.49
N ALA A 91 -0.14 5.72 -12.28
CA ALA A 91 1.13 6.42 -12.09
C ALA A 91 2.32 5.69 -12.73
N ILE A 92 2.37 4.35 -12.60
CA ILE A 92 3.41 3.53 -13.22
C ILE A 92 3.32 3.60 -14.75
N VAL A 93 2.12 3.47 -15.32
CA VAL A 93 1.91 3.57 -16.78
C VAL A 93 2.32 4.95 -17.30
N LEU A 94 1.93 6.03 -16.61
CA LEU A 94 2.32 7.39 -16.97
C LEU A 94 3.85 7.58 -16.90
N ALA A 95 4.51 7.03 -15.89
CA ALA A 95 5.96 7.08 -15.77
C ALA A 95 6.66 6.34 -16.91
N ILE A 96 6.19 5.14 -17.29
CA ILE A 96 6.73 4.37 -18.42
C ILE A 96 6.53 5.14 -19.73
N VAL A 97 5.33 5.66 -19.98
CA VAL A 97 5.03 6.46 -21.19
C VAL A 97 5.91 7.72 -21.24
N ALA A 98 6.14 8.39 -20.11
CA ALA A 98 7.04 9.54 -20.05
C ALA A 98 8.48 9.20 -20.47
N ILE A 99 8.98 8.03 -20.04
CA ILE A 99 10.32 7.54 -20.39
C ILE A 99 10.38 7.13 -21.87
N VAL A 100 9.41 6.36 -22.35
CA VAL A 100 9.37 5.84 -23.73
C VAL A 100 9.19 6.97 -24.75
N MET A 101 8.27 7.90 -24.50
CA MET A 101 8.03 9.05 -25.39
C MET A 101 9.05 10.18 -25.19
N LYS A 102 10.00 10.05 -24.26
CA LYS A 102 10.94 11.11 -23.84
C LYS A 102 10.23 12.42 -23.49
N LYS A 103 8.95 12.35 -23.08
CA LYS A 103 8.14 13.49 -22.67
C LYS A 103 8.20 13.61 -21.16
N SER A 104 9.26 14.26 -20.67
CA SER A 104 9.48 14.44 -19.23
C SER A 104 8.41 15.28 -18.53
N ASN A 105 7.54 15.97 -19.28
CA ASN A 105 6.39 16.70 -18.73
C ASN A 105 5.33 15.78 -18.10
N LEU A 106 5.27 14.49 -18.49
CA LEU A 106 4.36 13.51 -17.88
C LEU A 106 4.85 12.98 -16.52
N LEU A 107 6.12 13.25 -16.14
CA LEU A 107 6.66 12.81 -14.85
C LEU A 107 6.00 13.56 -13.68
N ILE A 108 5.66 14.84 -13.85
CA ILE A 108 4.98 15.64 -12.82
C ILE A 108 3.60 15.06 -12.47
N PRO A 109 2.67 14.83 -13.44
CA PRO A 109 1.39 14.21 -13.14
C PRO A 109 1.55 12.76 -12.66
N ALA A 110 2.51 11.98 -13.18
CA ALA A 110 2.77 10.62 -12.68
C ALA A 110 3.17 10.63 -11.18
N GLY A 111 4.07 11.53 -10.79
CA GLY A 111 4.50 11.66 -9.41
C GLY A 111 3.39 12.18 -8.49
N ALA A 112 2.58 13.15 -8.94
CA ALA A 112 1.43 13.64 -8.18
C ALA A 112 0.39 12.53 -7.93
N VAL A 113 0.07 11.74 -8.96
CA VAL A 113 -0.87 10.61 -8.84
C VAL A 113 -0.34 9.54 -7.87
N ALA A 114 0.98 9.27 -7.88
CA ALA A 114 1.60 8.36 -6.92
C ALA A 114 1.51 8.86 -5.46
N VAL A 115 1.68 10.16 -5.22
CA VAL A 115 1.49 10.76 -3.88
C VAL A 115 0.04 10.61 -3.42
N VAL A 116 -0.92 10.89 -4.29
CA VAL A 116 -2.35 10.73 -3.98
C VAL A 116 -2.67 9.26 -3.66
N ALA A 117 -2.10 8.30 -4.42
CA ALA A 117 -2.26 6.88 -4.13
C ALA A 117 -1.74 6.51 -2.72
N GLY A 118 -0.60 7.05 -2.31
CA GLY A 118 -0.06 6.85 -0.97
C GLY A 118 -0.97 7.39 0.13
N ILE A 119 -1.55 8.58 -0.06
CA ILE A 119 -2.52 9.16 0.87
C ILE A 119 -3.80 8.32 0.95
N CYS A 120 -4.30 7.82 -0.19
CA CYS A 120 -5.47 6.95 -0.24
C CYS A 120 -5.28 5.66 0.57
N VAL A 121 -4.08 5.06 0.60
CA VAL A 121 -3.81 3.88 1.46
C VAL A 121 -3.88 4.19 2.95
N LEU A 122 -3.48 5.39 3.39
CA LEU A 122 -3.64 5.77 4.79
C LEU A 122 -5.12 5.90 5.19
N LEU A 123 -6.00 6.14 4.22
CA LEU A 123 -7.44 6.21 4.38
C LEU A 123 -8.15 4.86 4.18
N VAL A 124 -7.41 3.75 4.04
CA VAL A 124 -7.99 2.41 3.80
C VAL A 124 -8.99 2.00 4.90
N MET A 125 -8.82 2.50 6.13
CA MET A 125 -9.73 2.28 7.26
C MET A 125 -10.91 3.25 7.33
N VAL A 126 -10.91 4.33 6.53
CA VAL A 126 -11.89 5.41 6.63
C VAL A 126 -13.18 5.09 5.87
N ALA A 127 -13.08 4.42 4.72
CA ALA A 127 -14.24 3.95 3.97
C ALA A 127 -13.97 2.67 3.19
N GLY A 128 -14.95 1.77 3.21
CA GLY A 128 -15.00 0.53 2.45
C GLY A 128 -16.37 -0.10 2.57
N THR A 129 -16.69 -0.98 1.62
CA THR A 129 -17.97 -1.70 1.56
C THR A 129 -17.74 -3.14 2.01
N ALA A 130 -18.37 -3.54 3.11
CA ALA A 130 -18.44 -4.94 3.48
C ALA A 130 -19.38 -5.71 2.55
N SER A 131 -19.17 -7.02 2.43
CA SER A 131 -20.04 -7.93 1.65
C SER A 131 -21.49 -7.95 2.15
N GLU A 132 -21.75 -7.47 3.36
CA GLU A 132 -23.07 -7.47 4.01
C GLU A 132 -23.68 -6.06 4.19
N GLY A 133 -23.13 -5.05 3.52
CA GLY A 133 -23.65 -3.67 3.60
C GLY A 133 -23.29 -2.92 4.88
N THR A 134 -22.54 -3.55 5.80
CA THR A 134 -21.91 -2.87 6.94
C THR A 134 -20.73 -2.01 6.47
N ALA A 135 -20.50 -0.88 7.14
CA ALA A 135 -19.35 -0.06 6.81
C ALA A 135 -18.07 -0.81 7.21
N PHE A 136 -17.11 -0.90 6.29
CA PHE A 136 -15.81 -1.54 6.55
C PHE A 136 -15.10 -0.97 7.79
N LYS A 137 -15.32 0.33 8.06
CA LYS A 137 -14.83 1.01 9.25
C LYS A 137 -15.35 0.36 10.54
N ASP A 138 -16.64 0.01 10.58
CA ASP A 138 -17.25 -0.60 11.76
C ASP A 138 -16.64 -1.98 12.03
N ILE A 139 -16.29 -2.74 10.98
CA ILE A 139 -15.58 -4.02 11.11
C ILE A 139 -14.16 -3.81 11.65
N MET A 140 -13.45 -2.80 11.14
CA MET A 140 -12.10 -2.49 11.59
C MET A 140 -12.08 -2.03 13.05
N ASP A 141 -13.07 -1.22 13.46
CA ASP A 141 -13.23 -0.74 14.83
C ASP A 141 -13.67 -1.87 15.78
N LEU A 142 -14.60 -2.74 15.36
CA LEU A 142 -15.09 -3.88 16.15
C LEU A 142 -13.97 -4.86 16.52
N TYR A 143 -13.05 -5.13 15.59
CA TYR A 143 -11.91 -6.03 15.81
C TYR A 143 -10.62 -5.31 16.23
N ASN A 144 -10.68 -4.00 16.49
CA ASN A 144 -9.53 -3.17 16.89
C ASN A 144 -8.32 -3.29 15.93
N PHE A 145 -8.58 -3.42 14.63
CA PHE A 145 -7.54 -3.48 13.63
C PHE A 145 -6.82 -2.13 13.53
N LYS A 146 -5.48 -2.16 13.62
CA LYS A 146 -4.60 -1.01 13.43
C LYS A 146 -3.89 -1.06 12.08
N LEU A 147 -3.48 0.10 11.58
CA LEU A 147 -2.73 0.20 10.32
C LEU A 147 -1.51 -0.73 10.40
N GLY A 148 -1.47 -1.69 9.49
CA GLY A 148 -0.39 -2.65 9.41
C GLY A 148 0.84 -2.04 8.75
N ILE A 149 2.01 -2.61 9.01
CA ILE A 149 3.28 -2.12 8.48
C ILE A 149 3.31 -2.02 6.95
N GLY A 150 2.57 -2.87 6.24
CA GLY A 150 2.42 -2.83 4.77
C GLY A 150 1.71 -1.58 4.27
N SER A 151 0.65 -1.12 4.96
CA SER A 151 -0.04 0.13 4.61
C SER A 151 0.85 1.36 4.82
N ILE A 152 1.63 1.38 5.90
CA ILE A 152 2.55 2.48 6.22
C ILE A 152 3.72 2.52 5.23
N LEU A 153 4.38 1.38 5.01
CA LEU A 153 5.50 1.28 4.05
C LEU A 153 5.03 1.58 2.62
N PHE A 154 3.83 1.15 2.25
CA PHE A 154 3.24 1.51 0.96
C PHE A 154 3.08 3.02 0.84
N ALA A 155 2.44 3.66 1.83
CA ALA A 155 2.20 5.10 1.80
C ALA A 155 3.51 5.90 1.73
N VAL A 156 4.48 5.55 2.58
CA VAL A 156 5.80 6.20 2.59
C VAL A 156 6.52 5.98 1.26
N SER A 157 6.50 4.77 0.71
CA SER A 157 7.15 4.47 -0.57
C SER A 157 6.48 5.15 -1.76
N ALA A 158 5.15 5.21 -1.79
CA ALA A 158 4.39 5.87 -2.84
C ALA A 158 4.58 7.40 -2.79
N ILE A 159 4.57 8.00 -1.58
CA ILE A 159 4.78 9.44 -1.40
C ILE A 159 6.23 9.82 -1.74
N LEU A 160 7.22 9.10 -1.21
CA LEU A 160 8.63 9.37 -1.49
C LEU A 160 8.97 9.11 -2.96
N GLY A 161 8.51 7.99 -3.52
CA GLY A 161 8.69 7.67 -4.92
C GLY A 161 8.06 8.70 -5.85
N GLY A 162 6.80 9.08 -5.58
CA GLY A 162 6.10 10.13 -6.33
C GLY A 162 6.78 11.50 -6.20
N GLY A 163 7.15 11.89 -4.98
CA GLY A 163 7.85 13.15 -4.70
C GLY A 163 9.21 13.24 -5.38
N LEU A 164 10.02 12.18 -5.34
CA LEU A 164 11.30 12.11 -6.06
C LEU A 164 11.10 12.21 -7.57
N LEU A 165 10.03 11.62 -8.10
CA LEU A 165 9.73 11.62 -9.53
C LEU A 165 9.37 13.04 -10.01
N VAL A 166 8.60 13.80 -9.22
CA VAL A 166 8.36 15.24 -9.46
C VAL A 166 9.68 16.04 -9.34
N ALA A 167 10.44 15.83 -8.26
CA ALA A 167 11.70 16.54 -8.02
C ALA A 167 12.75 16.31 -9.12
N SER A 168 12.79 15.09 -9.67
CA SER A 168 13.70 14.73 -10.77
C SER A 168 13.50 15.62 -12.00
N LYS A 169 12.25 16.06 -12.25
CA LYS A 169 11.97 16.95 -13.38
C LYS A 169 12.31 18.40 -13.05
N VAL A 170 11.96 18.88 -11.87
CA VAL A 170 12.27 20.25 -11.42
C VAL A 170 13.77 20.51 -11.48
N MET A 171 14.58 19.53 -11.12
CA MET A 171 16.05 19.61 -11.15
C MET A 171 16.68 19.51 -12.54
N ASP A 172 15.98 18.97 -13.54
CA ASP A 172 16.45 18.94 -14.94
C ASP A 172 16.03 20.22 -15.71
N THR A 173 15.28 21.12 -15.06
CA THR A 173 14.92 22.46 -15.54
C THR A 173 15.80 23.59 -14.98
N LYS A 174 16.76 23.27 -14.10
CA LYS A 174 17.82 24.19 -13.65
C LYS A 174 19.15 23.79 -14.27
#